data_AF-A0A3M0Y131-F1
#
_entry.id   AF-A0A3M0Y131-F1
#
_cell.length_a   1.000
_cell.length_b   1.000
_cell.length_c   1.000
_cell.angle_alpha   90.00
_cell.angle_beta   90.00
_cell.angle_gamma   90.00
#
_symmetry.space_group_name_H-M   'P 1'
#
loop_
_entity.id
_entity.type
_entity.pdbx_description
1 polymer ?
#
loop_
_entity_poly.entity_id
_entity_poly.type
_entity_poly.pdbx_seq_one_letter_code
_entity_poly.pdbx_strand_id
1 'polypeptide(L)'
;TTCAPNLLNQYTLANAPVGSKRRLEFAYDWMGRRMWKKTTNLDTGEVTERKFLYDGRNLSAELDGNKNLVRTCMWGTDLSSSFCATVRIPVAILVKRLACSTRVIQTTPALHIT
;
A
#
# COMPACT_ATOMS: atom_id res chain seq x y z
N THR A 1 29.30 -7.23 2.39
CA THR A 1 27.82 -7.16 2.57
C THR A 1 27.19 -8.05 1.53
N THR A 2 26.76 -9.24 1.93
CA THR A 2 26.22 -10.26 1.02
C THR A 2 24.87 -9.80 0.47
N CYS A 3 24.85 -9.47 -0.82
CA CYS A 3 23.68 -9.21 -1.62
C CYS A 3 22.89 -10.52 -1.80
N ALA A 4 22.14 -10.94 -0.79
CA ALA A 4 21.14 -11.98 -1.00
C ALA A 4 20.07 -11.44 -1.96
N PRO A 5 19.78 -12.10 -3.09
CA PRO A 5 18.77 -11.63 -4.02
C PRO A 5 17.37 -11.78 -3.40
N ASN A 6 16.53 -10.76 -3.58
CA ASN A 6 15.13 -10.86 -3.18
C ASN A 6 14.41 -11.94 -4.01
N LEU A 7 13.53 -12.69 -3.35
CA LEU A 7 12.80 -13.79 -3.94
C LEU A 7 11.77 -13.31 -4.97
N LEU A 8 12.05 -13.48 -6.26
CA LEU A 8 11.15 -13.00 -7.32
C LEU A 8 9.94 -13.91 -7.55
N ASN A 9 10.12 -15.24 -7.44
CA ASN A 9 9.10 -16.22 -7.78
C ASN A 9 9.04 -17.34 -6.75
N GLN A 10 7.84 -17.83 -6.47
CA GLN A 10 7.59 -19.06 -5.73
C GLN A 10 6.55 -19.91 -6.46
N TYR A 11 6.74 -21.22 -6.40
CA TYR A 11 5.82 -22.19 -6.96
C TYR A 11 5.59 -23.31 -5.94
N THR A 12 4.39 -23.84 -5.93
CA THR A 12 4.10 -25.07 -5.20
C THR A 12 4.80 -26.26 -5.85
N LEU A 13 5.13 -27.26 -5.04
CA LEU A 13 5.69 -28.52 -5.53
C LEU A 13 4.73 -29.20 -6.52
N ALA A 14 5.30 -29.90 -7.50
CA ALA A 14 4.51 -30.56 -8.55
C ALA A 14 3.47 -31.57 -8.00
N ASN A 15 3.84 -32.26 -6.91
CA ASN A 15 3.00 -33.28 -6.24
C ASN A 15 2.13 -32.70 -5.12
N ALA A 16 1.97 -31.37 -5.04
CA ALA A 16 1.02 -30.78 -4.10
C ALA A 16 -0.42 -31.22 -4.43
N PRO A 17 -1.28 -31.43 -3.41
CA PRO A 17 -2.66 -31.85 -3.62
C PRO A 17 -3.43 -30.84 -4.47
N VAL A 18 -4.37 -31.36 -5.26
CA VAL A 18 -5.25 -30.55 -6.12
C VAL A 18 -6.04 -29.55 -5.27
N GLY A 19 -6.08 -28.30 -5.71
CA GLY A 19 -6.70 -27.17 -5.01
C GLY A 19 -5.71 -26.35 -4.18
N SER A 20 -4.48 -26.82 -4.00
CA SER A 20 -3.43 -26.10 -3.26
C SER A 20 -2.34 -25.50 -4.14
N LYS A 21 -2.36 -25.77 -5.45
CA LYS A 21 -1.26 -25.39 -6.35
C LYS A 21 -1.29 -23.90 -6.64
N ARG A 22 -0.19 -23.21 -6.35
CA ARG A 22 -0.08 -21.75 -6.46
C ARG A 22 1.26 -21.34 -7.04
N ARG A 23 1.22 -20.29 -7.85
CA ARG A 23 2.39 -19.55 -8.33
C ARG A 23 2.31 -18.13 -7.77
N LEU A 24 3.38 -17.69 -7.13
CA LEU A 24 3.50 -16.35 -6.57
C LEU A 24 4.64 -15.64 -7.27
N GLU A 25 4.36 -14.44 -7.75
CA GLU A 25 5.33 -13.55 -8.39
C GLU A 25 5.41 -12.26 -7.57
N PHE A 26 6.62 -11.75 -7.43
CA PHE A 26 6.91 -10.58 -6.60
C PHE A 26 7.84 -9.64 -7.35
N ALA A 27 7.64 -8.35 -7.15
CA ALA A 27 8.65 -7.34 -7.47
C ALA A 27 9.03 -6.55 -6.22
N TYR A 28 10.27 -6.10 -6.23
CA TYR A 28 10.89 -5.38 -5.15
C TYR A 28 11.48 -4.08 -5.67
N ASP A 29 11.55 -3.09 -4.78
CA ASP A 29 12.32 -1.88 -5.05
C ASP A 29 13.80 -2.06 -4.71
N TRP A 30 14.58 -1.01 -4.92
CA TRP A 30 16.01 -0.95 -4.61
C TRP A 30 16.33 -1.10 -3.12
N MET A 31 15.36 -0.88 -2.23
CA MET A 31 15.49 -1.06 -0.78
C MET A 31 15.07 -2.46 -0.32
N GLY A 32 14.59 -3.33 -1.22
CA GLY A 32 14.09 -4.66 -0.92
C GLY A 32 12.69 -4.70 -0.32
N ARG A 33 11.90 -3.65 -0.49
CA ARG A 33 10.47 -3.62 -0.13
C ARG A 33 9.65 -4.15 -1.32
N ARG A 34 8.61 -4.93 -1.02
CA ARG A 34 7.79 -5.58 -2.04
C ARG A 34 6.82 -4.58 -2.67
N MET A 35 6.95 -4.27 -3.95
CA MET A 35 6.08 -3.33 -4.67
C MET A 35 4.74 -3.94 -5.07
N TRP A 36 4.75 -5.20 -5.50
CA TRP A 36 3.53 -5.94 -5.84
C TRP A 36 3.71 -7.44 -5.64
N LYS A 37 2.57 -8.12 -5.53
CA LYS A 37 2.43 -9.58 -5.45
C LYS A 37 1.32 -10.01 -6.39
N LYS A 38 1.62 -10.98 -7.25
CA LYS A 38 0.62 -11.69 -8.06
C LYS A 38 0.56 -13.14 -7.59
N THR A 39 -0.65 -13.62 -7.32
CA THR A 39 -0.91 -15.01 -6.96
C THR A 39 -1.77 -15.61 -8.04
N THR A 40 -1.29 -16.68 -8.65
CA THR A 40 -2.06 -17.49 -9.61
C THR A 40 -2.38 -18.82 -8.96
N ASN A 41 -3.66 -19.15 -8.85
CA ASN A 41 -4.11 -20.48 -8.54
C ASN A 41 -3.93 -21.34 -9.80
N LEU A 42 -3.11 -22.39 -9.71
CA LEU A 42 -2.79 -23.23 -10.87
C LEU A 42 -3.88 -24.26 -11.14
N ASP A 43 -4.77 -24.53 -10.18
CA ASP A 43 -5.88 -25.46 -10.34
C ASP A 43 -7.10 -24.76 -10.97
N THR A 44 -7.42 -23.54 -10.54
CA THR A 44 -8.58 -22.77 -11.05
C THR A 44 -8.22 -21.74 -12.12
N GLY A 45 -6.94 -21.38 -12.27
CA GLY A 45 -6.48 -20.29 -13.12
C GLY A 45 -6.74 -18.89 -12.56
N GLU A 46 -7.32 -18.78 -11.36
CA GLU A 46 -7.63 -17.50 -10.73
C GLU A 46 -6.36 -16.69 -10.47
N VAL A 47 -6.38 -15.40 -10.83
CA VAL A 47 -5.26 -14.48 -10.63
C VAL A 47 -5.67 -13.36 -9.70
N THR A 48 -4.97 -13.23 -8.57
CA THR A 48 -5.13 -12.11 -7.64
C THR A 48 -3.85 -11.29 -7.59
N GLU A 49 -3.97 -9.98 -7.84
CA GLU A 49 -2.86 -9.04 -7.75
C GLU A 49 -3.05 -8.06 -6.59
N ARG A 50 -1.97 -7.77 -5.86
CA ARG A 50 -1.91 -6.81 -4.77
C ARG A 50 -0.70 -5.90 -4.95
N LYS A 51 -0.91 -4.60 -4.91
CA LYS A 51 0.14 -3.57 -4.98
C LYS A 51 0.31 -2.94 -3.62
N PHE A 52 1.54 -2.65 -3.23
CA PHE A 52 1.89 -2.15 -1.91
C PHE A 52 2.48 -0.75 -2.07
N LEU A 53 1.85 0.23 -1.44
CA LEU A 53 2.30 1.62 -1.40
C LEU A 53 3.00 1.86 -0.08
N TYR A 54 4.21 2.42 -0.13
CA TYR A 54 4.99 2.74 1.07
C TYR A 54 5.11 4.25 1.23
N ASP A 55 5.00 4.71 2.48
CA ASP A 55 5.40 6.04 2.92
C ASP A 55 6.66 5.90 3.79
N GLY A 56 7.80 6.39 3.29
CA GLY A 56 9.09 6.19 3.95
C GLY A 56 9.42 4.71 4.13
N ARG A 57 9.54 4.21 5.37
CA ARG A 57 9.82 2.78 5.65
C ARG A 57 8.58 1.92 5.86
N ASN A 58 7.40 2.52 5.78
CA ASN A 58 6.19 1.93 6.29
C ASN A 58 5.15 1.71 5.15
N LEU A 59 4.43 0.59 5.13
CA LEU A 59 3.35 0.24 4.16
C LEU A 59 2.01 1.03 4.27
N SER A 60 1.83 2.12 3.54
CA SER A 60 0.68 3.02 3.77
C SER A 60 -0.64 2.42 3.30
N ALA A 61 -0.62 1.71 2.17
CA ALA A 61 -1.82 1.13 1.60
C ALA A 61 -1.52 -0.11 0.76
N GLU A 62 -2.53 -0.97 0.64
CA GLU A 62 -2.52 -2.05 -0.32
C GLU A 62 -3.68 -1.88 -1.32
N LEU A 63 -3.35 -1.89 -2.61
CA LEU A 63 -4.28 -1.75 -3.72
C LEU A 63 -4.48 -3.09 -4.44
N ASP A 64 -5.64 -3.32 -5.04
CA ASP A 64 -5.84 -4.46 -5.93
C ASP A 64 -5.12 -4.24 -7.29
N GLY A 65 -5.22 -5.21 -8.20
CA GLY A 65 -4.67 -5.10 -9.57
C GLY A 65 -5.21 -3.87 -10.32
N ASN A 66 -6.47 -3.51 -10.06
CA ASN A 66 -7.20 -2.39 -10.66
C ASN A 66 -6.94 -1.05 -9.95
N LYS A 67 -6.01 -1.02 -8.99
CA LYS A 67 -5.64 0.15 -8.17
C LYS A 67 -6.75 0.62 -7.23
N ASN A 68 -7.76 -0.19 -6.96
CA ASN A 68 -8.74 0.10 -5.92
C ASN A 68 -8.12 -0.12 -4.55
N LEU A 69 -8.46 0.75 -3.61
CA LEU A 69 -8.01 0.65 -2.23
C LEU A 69 -8.64 -0.56 -1.55
N VAL A 70 -7.81 -1.49 -1.09
CA VAL A 70 -8.28 -2.67 -0.34
C VAL A 70 -8.07 -2.47 1.15
N ARG A 71 -6.93 -1.90 1.56
CA ARG A 71 -6.67 -1.53 2.96
C ARG A 71 -5.68 -0.38 3.06
N THR A 72 -5.78 0.35 4.16
CA THR A 72 -4.83 1.38 4.57
C THR A 72 -4.21 0.93 5.89
N CYS A 73 -2.89 0.93 5.98
CA CYS A 73 -2.22 0.68 7.24
C CYS A 73 -1.66 2.00 7.78
N MET A 74 -1.87 2.24 9.06
CA MET A 74 -1.31 3.39 9.78
C MET A 74 -0.41 2.88 10.90
N TRP A 75 0.63 3.64 11.21
CA TRP A 75 1.51 3.37 12.35
C TRP A 75 1.49 4.59 13.25
N GLY A 76 1.26 4.36 14.54
CA GLY A 76 1.38 5.39 15.55
C GLY A 76 2.84 5.76 15.79
N THR A 77 3.08 7.01 16.15
CA THR A 77 4.37 7.53 16.64
C THR A 77 4.69 7.08 18.08
N ASP A 78 3.72 6.45 18.73
CA ASP A 78 3.71 6.12 20.13
C ASP A 78 3.30 4.65 20.28
N LEU A 79 4.27 3.90 20.81
CA LEU A 79 4.39 2.46 21.05
C LEU A 79 3.08 1.68 21.16
N SER A 80 2.83 0.78 20.19
CA SER A 80 2.54 -0.67 20.41
C SER A 80 1.50 -1.31 19.48
N SER A 81 0.78 -0.56 18.64
CA SER A 81 -0.24 -1.18 17.77
C SER A 81 -0.14 -0.66 16.33
N SER A 82 0.53 -1.43 15.45
CA SER A 82 0.39 -1.24 14.00
C SER A 82 -1.00 -1.71 13.58
N PHE A 83 -1.93 -0.79 13.34
CA PHE A 83 -3.29 -1.16 12.93
C PHE A 83 -3.42 -1.04 11.41
N CYS A 84 -3.57 -2.19 10.74
CA CYS A 84 -3.96 -2.21 9.35
C CYS A 84 -5.46 -2.47 9.25
N ALA A 85 -6.22 -1.42 8.97
CA ALA A 85 -7.67 -1.51 8.83
C ALA A 85 -8.06 -1.60 7.35
N THR A 86 -9.06 -2.43 7.07
CA THR A 86 -9.84 -2.34 5.83
C THR A 86 -10.73 -1.11 5.94
N VAL A 87 -10.18 0.04 5.60
CA VAL A 87 -10.98 1.26 5.50
C VAL A 87 -11.52 1.34 4.08
N ARG A 88 -12.81 1.02 3.88
CA ARG A 88 -13.55 1.25 2.63
C ARG A 88 -13.87 2.73 2.44
N ILE A 89 -12.88 3.60 2.69
CA ILE A 89 -13.02 5.01 2.39
C ILE A 89 -12.62 5.20 0.92
N PRO A 90 -13.52 5.74 0.06
CA PRO A 90 -13.12 6.10 -1.30
C PRO A 90 -11.97 7.11 -1.22
N VAL A 91 -11.05 7.03 -2.17
CA VAL A 91 -9.84 7.86 -2.35
C VAL A 91 -10.07 9.39 -2.25
N ALA A 92 -11.31 9.86 -2.10
CA ALA A 92 -11.67 11.24 -1.84
C ALA A 92 -11.22 11.82 -0.48
N ILE A 93 -11.00 11.00 0.56
CA ILE A 93 -10.65 11.54 1.90
C ILE A 93 -9.16 11.86 2.04
N LEU A 94 -8.28 11.24 1.24
CA LEU A 94 -6.86 11.63 1.21
C LEU A 94 -6.68 13.05 0.66
N VAL A 95 -7.59 13.50 -0.22
CA VAL A 95 -7.55 14.86 -0.80
C VAL A 95 -8.13 15.92 0.18
N LYS A 96 -9.01 15.54 1.12
CA LYS A 96 -9.63 16.52 2.02
C LYS A 96 -8.73 17.04 3.14
N ARG A 97 -7.60 16.39 3.43
CA ARG A 97 -6.61 16.91 4.40
C ARG A 97 -5.65 17.95 3.82
N LEU A 98 -5.72 18.27 2.51
CA LEU A 98 -5.00 19.41 1.94
C LEU A 98 -5.83 20.70 1.84
N ALA A 99 -7.15 20.65 2.04
CA ALA A 99 -7.99 21.85 1.99
C ALA A 99 -8.00 22.65 3.31
N CYS A 100 -7.39 22.12 4.39
CA CYS A 100 -7.27 22.79 5.68
C CYS A 100 -5.82 23.28 5.92
N SER A 101 -5.18 23.89 4.92
CA SER A 101 -3.85 24.51 5.10
C SER A 101 -3.52 25.53 4.01
N THR A 102 -4.42 26.48 3.74
CA THR A 102 -4.06 27.68 2.96
C THR A 102 -4.82 28.94 3.42
N ARG A 103 -5.27 28.99 4.68
CA ARG A 103 -5.95 30.18 5.21
C ARG A 103 -5.32 30.73 6.48
N VAL A 104 -4.01 30.84 6.50
CA VAL A 104 -3.30 31.70 7.45
C VAL A 104 -2.08 32.26 6.71
N ILE A 105 -2.24 33.43 6.11
CA ILE A 105 -1.26 34.52 5.90
C ILE A 105 -1.95 35.47 4.92
N GLN A 106 -2.63 36.48 5.44
CA GLN A 106 -2.47 37.83 4.92
C GLN A 106 -2.90 38.82 6.01
N THR A 107 -1.89 39.54 6.47
CA THR A 107 -1.88 40.59 7.47
C THR A 107 -2.61 41.83 6.99
N THR A 108 -3.24 42.51 7.96
CA THR A 108 -3.85 43.85 7.95
C THR A 108 -2.95 44.94 7.31
N PRO A 109 -3.50 46.07 6.82
CA PRO A 109 -3.87 47.16 7.72
C PRO A 109 -5.14 47.96 7.39
N ALA A 110 -5.62 48.61 8.45
CA ALA A 110 -6.75 49.52 8.54
C ALA A 110 -6.66 50.74 7.62
N LEU A 111 -7.82 51.25 7.19
CA LEU A 111 -8.08 52.69 7.11
C LEU A 111 -9.52 52.99 7.51
N HIS A 112 -9.64 53.85 8.53
CA HIS A 112 -10.85 54.53 9.01
C HIS A 112 -10.80 55.98 8.47
N ILE A 113 -11.98 56.59 8.31
CA ILE A 113 -12.26 58.03 8.07
C ILE A 113 -12.17 58.50 6.61
N THR A 114 -13.32 58.82 5.99
CA THR A 114 -13.97 60.15 6.04
C THR A 114 -15.46 60.00 5.80
#